data_AF-A0AA38UCN0-F1
#
_entry.id   AF-A0AA38UCN0-F1
#
_cell.length_a   1.000
_cell.length_b   1.000
_cell.length_c   1.000
_cell.angle_alpha   90.00
_cell.angle_beta   90.00
_cell.angle_gamma   90.00
#
_symmetry.space_group_name_H-M   'P 1'
#
loop_
_entity.id
_entity.type
_entity.pdbx_description
1 polymer ?
#
loop_
_entity_poly.entity_id
_entity_poly.type
_entity_poly.pdbx_seq_one_letter_code
_entity_poly.pdbx_strand_id
1 'polypeptide(L)'
;MDSSKTKITDVAKGFTSWDKMVEWEAYSEVKVLQKTKPVTGLYSDHGRFGKWPRENHYMPVILMKYVEGTPLVDHPIYVGASEAAQQRLRKDYEAMLAEELWHIASEFHIVHADIHQRNVLVDIQKKKQYKITKLTIIDWGYPGVFTVLETLTKEQFIEWFPQRFDYCNIGPAEQAQQVDQAYQVDQVCQVDQADKGKKSSRGGREERKKKKKKKSGCEIM
;
A
#
# COMPACT_ATOMS: atom_id res chain seq x y z
N MET A 1 5.01 -23.47 -35.94
CA MET A 1 3.80 -22.92 -35.30
C MET A 1 4.15 -22.65 -33.87
N ASP A 2 4.14 -21.37 -33.50
CA ASP A 2 4.59 -20.80 -32.24
C ASP A 2 3.52 -21.01 -31.16
N SER A 3 3.79 -21.87 -30.18
CA SER A 3 2.82 -22.31 -29.14
C SER A 3 2.63 -21.30 -28.01
N SER A 4 3.26 -20.12 -28.10
CA SER A 4 3.18 -19.06 -27.09
C SER A 4 1.95 -18.14 -27.22
N LYS A 5 1.11 -18.34 -28.24
CA LYS A 5 -0.02 -17.45 -28.58
C LYS A 5 -1.41 -18.05 -28.41
N THR A 6 -1.54 -19.25 -27.84
CA THR A 6 -2.84 -19.84 -27.49
C THR A 6 -3.20 -19.41 -26.05
N LYS A 7 -3.40 -18.10 -25.88
CA LYS A 7 -4.71 -17.47 -25.68
C LYS A 7 -5.26 -17.65 -24.25
N ILE A 8 -5.17 -16.54 -23.53
CA ILE A 8 -5.96 -16.09 -22.36
C ILE A 8 -7.49 -16.10 -22.63
N THR A 9 -7.98 -16.83 -23.63
CA THR A 9 -9.40 -16.90 -24.01
C THR A 9 -10.16 -18.06 -23.37
N ASP A 10 -9.50 -19.03 -22.72
CA ASP A 10 -10.21 -20.18 -22.13
C ASP A 10 -10.46 -20.07 -20.62
N VAL A 11 -9.77 -19.15 -19.93
CA VAL A 11 -10.21 -18.64 -18.61
C VAL A 11 -11.41 -17.68 -18.78
N ALA A 12 -11.67 -17.21 -20.01
CA ALA A 12 -12.72 -16.24 -20.35
C ALA A 12 -14.14 -16.83 -20.46
N LYS A 13 -14.39 -18.09 -20.09
CA LYS A 13 -15.78 -18.57 -19.91
C LYS A 13 -16.44 -17.98 -18.66
N GLY A 14 -15.64 -17.48 -17.71
CA GLY A 14 -16.07 -16.82 -16.47
C GLY A 14 -15.80 -15.31 -16.40
N PHE A 15 -15.17 -14.72 -17.41
CA PHE A 15 -14.79 -13.30 -17.44
C PHE A 15 -15.39 -12.68 -18.71
N THR A 16 -16.10 -11.56 -18.59
CA THR A 16 -16.61 -10.87 -19.77
C THR A 16 -15.45 -10.46 -20.67
N SER A 17 -15.63 -10.50 -21.99
CA SER A 17 -14.60 -10.06 -22.93
C SER A 17 -14.07 -8.67 -22.56
N TRP A 18 -12.80 -8.41 -22.90
CA TRP A 18 -12.13 -7.12 -22.69
C TRP A 18 -12.91 -5.91 -23.25
N ASP A 19 -13.91 -6.16 -24.10
CA ASP A 19 -14.82 -5.16 -24.67
C ASP A 19 -15.80 -4.56 -23.64
N LYS A 20 -15.91 -5.11 -22.43
CA LYS A 20 -16.74 -4.58 -21.33
C LYS A 20 -15.90 -3.95 -20.21
N MET A 21 -14.83 -3.22 -20.56
CA MET A 21 -14.19 -2.34 -19.57
C MET A 21 -15.23 -1.41 -18.96
N VAL A 22 -15.25 -1.31 -17.63
CA VAL A 22 -15.96 -0.24 -16.94
C VAL A 22 -15.32 1.06 -17.42
N GLU A 23 -16.09 1.87 -18.16
CA GLU A 23 -15.82 3.22 -18.68
C GLU A 23 -14.43 3.84 -18.40
N TRP A 24 -13.81 4.41 -19.44
CA TRP A 24 -12.46 4.95 -19.42
C TRP A 24 -12.20 5.99 -18.30
N GLU A 25 -11.03 5.84 -17.66
CA GLU A 25 -10.27 6.82 -16.86
C GLU A 25 -10.57 6.90 -15.35
N ALA A 26 -11.47 7.76 -14.85
CA ALA A 26 -11.63 7.99 -13.39
C ALA A 26 -12.99 7.56 -12.81
N TYR A 27 -13.99 7.40 -13.67
CA TYR A 27 -15.35 7.08 -13.23
C TYR A 27 -15.51 5.59 -12.88
N SER A 28 -14.67 4.74 -13.46
CA SER A 28 -14.59 3.32 -13.12
C SER A 28 -14.07 3.10 -11.71
N GLU A 29 -12.99 3.79 -11.30
CA GLU A 29 -12.45 3.72 -9.94
C GLU A 29 -13.52 4.12 -8.91
N VAL A 30 -14.20 5.25 -9.13
CA VAL A 30 -15.28 5.71 -8.23
C VAL A 30 -16.39 4.67 -8.11
N LYS A 31 -16.85 4.10 -9.22
CA LYS A 31 -17.91 3.06 -9.23
C LYS A 31 -17.47 1.83 -8.44
N VAL A 32 -16.22 1.40 -8.60
CA VAL A 32 -15.66 0.25 -7.89
C VAL A 32 -15.56 0.55 -6.40
N LEU A 33 -14.97 1.69 -6.02
CA LEU A 33 -14.85 2.14 -4.64
C LEU A 33 -16.21 2.29 -3.94
N GLN A 34 -17.23 2.79 -4.64
CA GLN A 34 -18.61 2.84 -4.14
C GLN A 34 -19.20 1.45 -3.92
N LYS A 35 -19.03 0.55 -4.90
CA LYS A 35 -19.58 -0.81 -4.86
C LYS A 35 -18.92 -1.66 -3.78
N THR A 36 -17.60 -1.57 -3.62
CA THR A 36 -16.83 -2.34 -2.63
C THR A 36 -16.76 -1.67 -1.26
N LYS A 37 -17.38 -0.50 -1.09
CA LYS A 37 -17.43 0.24 0.19
C LYS A 37 -17.84 -0.60 1.40
N PRO A 38 -18.80 -1.55 1.33
CA PRO A 38 -19.17 -2.38 2.48
C PRO A 38 -18.01 -3.21 3.04
N VAL A 39 -17.06 -3.60 2.20
CA VAL A 39 -15.91 -4.44 2.56
C VAL A 39 -14.65 -3.61 2.76
N THR A 40 -14.33 -2.73 1.82
CA THR A 40 -13.07 -1.95 1.86
C THR A 40 -13.18 -0.74 2.79
N GLY A 41 -14.38 -0.17 2.93
CA GLY A 41 -14.63 1.02 3.74
C GLY A 41 -13.92 2.30 3.27
N LEU A 42 -13.24 2.27 2.12
CA LEU A 42 -12.33 3.32 1.64
C LEU A 42 -13.06 4.56 1.13
N TYR A 43 -14.14 4.37 0.38
CA TYR A 43 -14.85 5.45 -0.30
C TYR A 43 -15.56 6.39 0.69
N SER A 44 -15.26 7.68 0.60
CA SER A 44 -16.02 8.74 1.30
C SER A 44 -16.88 9.53 0.32
N ASP A 45 -16.26 10.16 -0.67
CA ASP A 45 -16.95 10.98 -1.67
C ASP A 45 -16.13 11.13 -2.97
N HIS A 46 -16.67 11.78 -4.01
CA HIS A 46 -15.94 12.20 -5.20
C HIS A 46 -16.50 13.50 -5.76
N GLY A 47 -15.71 14.19 -6.60
CA GLY A 47 -16.12 15.44 -7.19
C GLY A 47 -15.17 15.93 -8.27
N ARG A 48 -15.20 17.24 -8.51
CA ARG A 48 -14.37 17.91 -9.50
C ARG A 48 -13.76 19.16 -8.88
N PHE A 49 -12.47 19.33 -9.06
CA PHE A 49 -11.75 20.53 -8.65
C PHE A 49 -11.40 21.36 -9.89
N GLY A 50 -11.89 22.61 -9.94
CA GLY A 50 -11.58 23.55 -11.02
C GLY A 50 -10.22 24.20 -10.79
N LYS A 51 -9.33 24.19 -11.79
CA LYS A 51 -8.01 24.81 -11.68
C LYS A 51 -8.07 26.29 -12.05
N TRP A 52 -8.06 27.19 -11.06
CA TRP A 52 -7.86 28.62 -11.33
C TRP A 52 -6.49 28.85 -11.99
N PRO A 53 -6.35 29.65 -13.06
CA PRO A 53 -7.34 30.51 -13.72
C PRO A 53 -7.97 29.90 -15.00
N ARG A 54 -7.81 28.59 -15.27
CA ARG A 54 -8.37 27.97 -16.48
C ARG A 54 -9.81 27.57 -16.25
N GLU A 55 -10.72 28.50 -16.56
CA GLU A 55 -12.13 28.18 -16.76
C GLU A 55 -12.23 26.99 -17.74
N ASN A 56 -12.95 25.94 -17.34
CA ASN A 56 -13.18 24.67 -18.07
C ASN A 56 -12.15 23.53 -17.89
N HIS A 57 -11.15 23.65 -17.03
CA HIS A 57 -10.29 22.50 -16.66
C HIS A 57 -10.66 21.98 -15.27
N TYR A 58 -11.47 20.91 -15.23
CA TYR A 58 -11.80 20.19 -14.01
C TYR A 58 -10.93 18.94 -13.87
N MET A 59 -10.30 18.76 -12.71
CA MET A 59 -9.65 17.50 -12.35
C MET A 59 -10.61 16.66 -11.50
N PRO A 60 -10.74 15.34 -11.76
CA PRO A 60 -11.49 14.46 -10.89
C PRO A 60 -10.82 14.41 -9.51
N VAL A 61 -11.62 14.40 -8.46
CA VAL A 61 -11.15 14.23 -7.08
C VAL A 61 -11.92 13.08 -6.45
N ILE A 62 -11.20 12.18 -5.79
CA ILE A 62 -11.78 11.10 -4.98
C ILE A 62 -11.37 11.38 -3.54
N LEU A 63 -12.34 11.44 -2.64
CA LEU A 63 -12.12 11.53 -1.21
C LEU A 63 -12.23 10.14 -0.60
N MET A 64 -11.13 9.67 -0.02
CA MET A 64 -11.03 8.35 0.61
C MET A 64 -10.67 8.48 2.08
N LYS A 65 -11.03 7.46 2.87
CA LYS A 65 -10.49 7.33 4.21
C LYS A 65 -9.00 7.04 4.12
N TYR A 66 -8.23 7.73 4.95
CA TYR A 66 -6.83 7.39 5.14
C TYR A 66 -6.70 5.98 5.74
N VAL A 67 -5.81 5.18 5.18
CA VAL A 67 -5.50 3.84 5.66
C VAL A 67 -4.07 3.81 6.13
N GLU A 68 -3.88 3.51 7.42
CA GLU A 68 -2.57 3.18 7.95
C GLU A 68 -2.11 1.81 7.43
N GLY A 69 -0.85 1.76 6.99
CA GLY A 69 -0.17 0.55 6.54
C GLY A 69 1.00 0.90 5.61
N THR A 70 1.83 -0.10 5.33
CA THR A 70 3.00 0.04 4.45
C THR A 70 3.00 -1.12 3.45
N PRO A 71 3.41 -0.94 2.18
CA PRO A 71 3.68 -2.05 1.28
C PRO A 71 4.59 -3.10 1.95
N LEU A 72 4.33 -4.38 1.74
CA LEU A 72 5.08 -5.45 2.42
C LEU A 72 6.61 -5.32 2.24
N VAL A 73 7.04 -4.99 1.02
CA VAL A 73 8.47 -4.81 0.69
C VAL A 73 9.13 -3.61 1.33
N ASP A 74 8.35 -2.60 1.67
CA ASP A 74 8.84 -1.38 2.31
C ASP A 74 8.64 -1.46 3.84
N HIS A 75 7.98 -2.51 4.36
CA HIS A 75 7.64 -2.62 5.76
C HIS A 75 8.89 -2.93 6.62
N PRO A 76 9.27 -2.10 7.61
CA PRO A 76 10.55 -2.24 8.34
C PRO A 76 10.76 -3.61 9.00
N ILE A 77 9.69 -4.20 9.55
CA ILE A 77 9.72 -5.56 10.12
C ILE A 77 10.08 -6.61 9.08
N TYR A 78 9.55 -6.50 7.86
CA TYR A 78 9.81 -7.44 6.78
C TYR A 78 11.25 -7.28 6.27
N VAL A 79 11.67 -6.04 6.00
CA VAL A 79 13.02 -5.71 5.54
C VAL A 79 14.09 -6.21 6.54
N GLY A 80 13.85 -6.02 7.84
CA GLY A 80 14.76 -6.46 8.90
C GLY A 80 14.60 -7.92 9.35
N ALA A 81 13.67 -8.69 8.77
CA ALA A 81 13.46 -10.09 9.16
C ALA A 81 14.48 -11.04 8.51
N SER A 82 14.70 -12.20 9.14
CA SER A 82 15.48 -13.27 8.51
C SER A 82 14.78 -13.79 7.25
N GLU A 83 15.53 -14.38 6.32
CA GLU A 83 14.97 -14.91 5.07
C GLU A 83 13.83 -15.91 5.32
N ALA A 84 13.99 -16.81 6.29
CA ALA A 84 12.95 -17.77 6.66
C ALA A 84 11.67 -17.07 7.20
N ALA A 85 11.81 -15.94 7.90
CA ALA A 85 10.67 -15.16 8.37
C ALA A 85 10.03 -14.34 7.24
N GLN A 86 10.82 -13.78 6.32
CA GLN A 86 10.32 -13.13 5.12
C GLN A 86 9.52 -14.13 4.27
N GLN A 87 10.06 -15.33 4.00
CA GLN A 87 9.36 -16.38 3.26
C GLN A 87 8.01 -16.76 3.90
N ARG A 88 7.93 -16.81 5.24
CA ARG A 88 6.66 -17.05 5.95
C ARG A 88 5.69 -15.90 5.76
N LEU A 89 6.15 -14.65 5.97
CA LEU A 89 5.32 -13.46 5.77
C LEU A 89 4.81 -13.34 4.34
N ARG A 90 5.63 -13.73 3.35
CA ARG A 90 5.24 -13.78 1.93
C ARG A 90 4.07 -14.75 1.69
N LYS A 91 4.18 -15.98 2.22
CA LYS A 91 3.10 -16.97 2.12
C LYS A 91 1.82 -16.53 2.82
N ASP A 92 1.95 -15.96 4.02
CA ASP A 92 0.80 -15.44 4.78
C ASP A 92 0.13 -14.28 4.00
N TYR A 93 0.95 -13.38 3.44
CA TYR A 93 0.49 -12.26 2.62
C TYR A 93 -0.28 -12.73 1.38
N GLU A 94 0.28 -13.67 0.61
CA GLU A 94 -0.34 -14.20 -0.61
C GLU A 94 -1.68 -14.87 -0.30
N ALA A 95 -1.73 -15.67 0.77
CA ALA A 95 -2.95 -16.33 1.20
C ALA A 95 -4.04 -15.33 1.61
N MET A 96 -3.67 -14.30 2.38
CA MET A 96 -4.60 -13.23 2.77
C MET A 96 -5.09 -12.42 1.56
N LEU A 97 -4.18 -12.05 0.65
CA LEU A 97 -4.51 -11.28 -0.55
C LEU A 97 -5.44 -12.07 -1.48
N ALA A 98 -5.16 -13.36 -1.71
CA ALA A 98 -5.98 -14.21 -2.54
C ALA A 98 -7.40 -14.37 -1.98
N GLU A 99 -7.54 -14.54 -0.66
CA GLU A 99 -8.85 -14.64 -0.01
C GLU A 99 -9.63 -13.32 -0.10
N GLU A 100 -8.97 -12.18 0.11
CA GLU A 100 -9.60 -10.84 0.00
C GLU A 100 -10.06 -10.57 -1.44
N LEU A 101 -9.21 -10.84 -2.43
CA LEU A 101 -9.59 -10.67 -3.84
C LEU A 101 -10.68 -11.64 -4.27
N TRP A 102 -10.67 -12.88 -3.78
CA TRP A 102 -11.75 -13.84 -4.02
C TRP A 102 -13.06 -13.34 -3.42
N HIS A 103 -13.04 -12.82 -2.19
CA HIS A 103 -14.22 -12.24 -1.55
C HIS A 103 -14.79 -11.11 -2.40
N ILE A 104 -13.94 -10.20 -2.90
CA ILE A 104 -14.39 -9.11 -3.78
C ILE A 104 -14.94 -9.65 -5.12
N ALA A 105 -14.28 -10.64 -5.72
CA ALA A 105 -14.69 -11.22 -6.99
C ALA A 105 -16.01 -11.98 -6.89
N SER A 106 -16.22 -12.72 -5.81
CA SER A 106 -17.42 -13.52 -5.59
C SER A 106 -18.62 -12.65 -5.18
N GLU A 107 -18.42 -11.62 -4.35
CA GLU A 107 -19.52 -10.78 -3.87
C GLU A 107 -19.85 -9.62 -4.82
N PHE A 108 -18.85 -8.98 -5.40
CA PHE A 108 -19.05 -7.78 -6.22
C PHE A 108 -18.82 -8.02 -7.71
N HIS A 109 -18.46 -9.24 -8.10
CA HIS A 109 -18.16 -9.58 -9.50
C HIS A 109 -17.11 -8.63 -10.10
N ILE A 110 -16.11 -8.30 -9.30
CA ILE A 110 -15.02 -7.38 -9.64
C ILE A 110 -13.68 -8.05 -9.36
N VAL A 111 -12.75 -7.93 -10.30
CA VAL A 111 -11.37 -8.38 -10.14
C VAL A 111 -10.43 -7.23 -10.39
N HIS A 112 -9.45 -7.08 -9.49
CA HIS A 112 -8.38 -6.10 -9.62
C HIS A 112 -7.21 -6.73 -10.40
N ALA A 113 -6.87 -6.18 -11.56
CA ALA A 113 -5.80 -6.69 -12.42
C ALA A 113 -4.45 -6.03 -12.20
N ASP A 114 -4.42 -4.83 -11.61
CA ASP A 114 -3.17 -4.13 -11.26
C ASP A 114 -2.75 -4.41 -9.81
N ILE A 115 -2.80 -5.69 -9.42
CA ILE A 115 -2.41 -6.10 -8.07
C ILE A 115 -0.91 -6.38 -8.06
N HIS A 116 -0.18 -5.43 -7.47
CA HIS A 116 1.21 -5.58 -7.13
C HIS A 116 1.45 -5.09 -5.69
N GLN A 117 2.62 -5.40 -5.13
CA GLN A 117 2.97 -5.12 -3.73
C GLN A 117 2.80 -3.66 -3.27
N ARG A 118 2.89 -2.67 -4.17
CA ARG A 118 2.69 -1.25 -3.82
C ARG A 118 1.21 -0.84 -3.72
N ASN A 119 0.30 -1.65 -4.25
CA ASN A 119 -1.16 -1.42 -4.20
C ASN A 119 -1.81 -2.21 -3.06
N VAL A 120 -1.00 -2.75 -2.15
CA VAL A 120 -1.47 -3.49 -0.99
C VAL A 120 -0.71 -3.03 0.24
N LEU A 121 -1.44 -2.41 1.16
CA LEU A 121 -0.90 -1.97 2.44
C LEU A 121 -1.08 -3.09 3.47
N VAL A 122 -0.06 -3.30 4.29
CA VAL A 122 -0.11 -4.26 5.39
C VAL A 122 0.24 -3.61 6.72
N ASP A 123 -0.30 -4.18 7.80
CA ASP A 123 0.18 -3.96 9.17
C ASP A 123 0.75 -5.26 9.73
N ILE A 124 2.02 -5.22 10.15
CA ILE A 124 2.71 -6.38 10.73
C ILE A 124 2.94 -6.12 12.21
N GLN A 125 2.44 -7.02 13.05
CA GLN A 125 2.68 -6.96 14.49
C GLN A 125 3.77 -7.95 14.90
N LYS A 126 4.74 -7.46 15.69
CA LYS A 126 5.73 -8.29 16.38
C LYS A 126 5.16 -8.72 17.73
N LYS A 127 4.46 -9.86 17.76
CA LYS A 127 4.09 -10.53 19.02
C LYS A 127 5.14 -11.60 19.33
N LYS A 128 4.73 -12.87 19.45
CA LYS A 128 5.65 -14.03 19.58
C LYS A 128 6.30 -14.41 18.25
N GLN A 129 5.62 -14.09 17.15
CA GLN A 129 6.08 -14.21 15.78
C GLN A 129 5.56 -13.01 14.99
N TYR A 130 6.23 -12.68 13.89
CA TYR A 130 5.71 -11.69 12.94
C TYR A 130 4.42 -12.23 12.33
N LYS A 131 3.38 -11.40 12.32
CA LYS A 131 2.09 -11.75 11.73
C LYS A 131 1.51 -10.53 11.05
N ILE A 132 1.03 -10.71 9.82
CA ILE A 132 0.20 -9.72 9.14
C ILE A 132 -1.16 -9.71 9.82
N THR A 133 -1.55 -8.55 10.34
CA THR A 133 -2.79 -8.37 11.09
C THR A 133 -3.87 -7.64 10.31
N LYS A 134 -3.46 -6.89 9.29
CA LYS A 134 -4.33 -6.18 8.38
C LYS A 134 -3.71 -6.19 6.99
N LEU A 135 -4.56 -6.32 5.99
CA LEU A 135 -4.24 -6.16 4.57
C LEU A 135 -5.29 -5.23 3.97
N THR A 136 -4.89 -4.30 3.11
CA THR A 136 -5.82 -3.40 2.44
C THR A 136 -5.37 -3.16 1.01
N ILE A 137 -6.25 -3.49 0.05
CA ILE A 137 -6.04 -3.24 -1.37
C ILE A 137 -6.44 -1.79 -1.68
N ILE A 138 -5.53 -1.05 -2.30
CA ILE A 138 -5.68 0.34 -2.70
C ILE A 138 -5.47 0.49 -4.21
N ASP A 139 -5.68 1.71 -4.72
CA ASP A 139 -5.47 2.08 -6.12
C ASP A 139 -6.31 1.26 -7.11
N TRP A 140 -7.60 1.56 -7.15
CA TRP A 140 -8.57 0.88 -8.02
C TRP A 140 -8.67 1.55 -9.40
N GLY A 141 -7.63 2.28 -9.80
CA GLY A 141 -7.55 3.05 -11.02
C GLY A 141 -7.44 2.21 -12.30
N TYR A 142 -7.43 2.87 -13.46
CA TYR A 142 -7.17 2.24 -14.75
C TYR A 142 -5.69 1.83 -14.88
N PRO A 143 -5.35 0.68 -15.50
CA PRO A 143 -6.22 -0.30 -16.19
C PRO A 143 -6.78 -1.40 -15.28
N GLY A 144 -6.78 -1.19 -13.96
CA GLY A 144 -6.70 -2.23 -12.95
C GLY A 144 -7.99 -2.92 -12.54
N VAL A 145 -9.15 -2.73 -13.18
CA VAL A 145 -10.40 -3.36 -12.71
C VAL A 145 -11.26 -3.96 -13.83
N PHE A 146 -11.72 -5.19 -13.62
CA PHE A 146 -12.53 -5.97 -14.56
C PHE A 146 -13.78 -6.52 -13.88
N THR A 147 -14.88 -6.64 -14.63
CA THR A 147 -16.05 -7.39 -14.19
C THR A 147 -15.90 -8.87 -14.52
N VAL A 148 -16.36 -9.72 -13.61
CA VAL A 148 -16.39 -11.17 -13.80
C VAL A 148 -17.83 -11.67 -13.88
N LEU A 149 -18.04 -12.88 -14.38
CA LEU A 149 -19.34 -13.51 -14.39
C LEU A 149 -19.70 -14.00 -12.99
N GLU A 150 -21.00 -14.04 -12.69
CA GLU A 150 -21.52 -14.56 -11.43
C GLU A 150 -21.20 -16.05 -11.23
N THR A 151 -20.89 -16.75 -12.32
CA THR A 151 -20.51 -18.17 -12.34
C THR A 151 -19.03 -18.41 -12.06
N LEU A 152 -18.24 -17.38 -11.75
CA LEU A 152 -16.83 -17.53 -11.42
C LEU A 152 -16.68 -18.44 -10.18
N THR A 153 -15.95 -19.54 -10.32
CA THR A 153 -15.69 -20.44 -9.19
C THR A 153 -14.37 -20.10 -8.50
N LYS A 154 -14.22 -20.55 -7.24
CA LYS A 154 -12.99 -20.34 -6.47
C LYS A 154 -11.79 -21.00 -7.13
N GLU A 155 -11.99 -22.16 -7.76
CA GLU A 155 -10.96 -22.90 -8.49
C GLU A 155 -10.47 -22.11 -9.70
N GLN A 156 -11.39 -21.54 -10.49
CA GLN A 156 -11.05 -20.68 -11.62
C GLN A 156 -10.29 -19.43 -11.17
N PHE A 157 -10.70 -18.83 -10.05
CA PHE A 157 -10.02 -17.68 -9.47
C PHE A 157 -8.60 -18.04 -8.99
N ILE A 158 -8.43 -19.17 -8.29
CA ILE A 158 -7.13 -19.66 -7.82
C ILE A 158 -6.19 -19.97 -9.00
N GLU A 159 -6.70 -20.46 -10.12
CA GLU A 159 -5.91 -20.68 -11.33
C GLU A 159 -5.49 -19.35 -12.00
N TRP A 160 -6.38 -18.35 -11.96
CA TRP A 160 -6.14 -17.01 -12.53
C TRP A 160 -5.16 -16.16 -11.70
N PHE A 161 -5.28 -16.20 -10.36
CA PHE A 161 -4.58 -15.27 -9.46
C PHE A 161 -3.04 -15.25 -9.64
N PRO A 162 -2.33 -16.40 -9.69
CA PRO A 162 -0.88 -16.43 -9.86
C PRO A 162 -0.40 -15.87 -11.21
N GLN A 163 -1.27 -15.83 -12.23
CA GLN A 163 -0.91 -15.32 -13.57
C GLN A 163 -0.90 -13.80 -13.64
N ARG A 164 -1.53 -13.13 -12.67
CA ARG A 164 -1.69 -11.68 -12.63
C ARG A 164 -0.99 -11.03 -11.47
N PHE A 165 -0.81 -11.77 -10.39
CA PHE A 165 -0.07 -11.29 -9.26
C PHE A 165 1.42 -11.26 -9.60
N ASP A 166 1.95 -10.06 -9.87
CA ASP A 166 3.36 -9.85 -10.22
C ASP A 166 4.26 -10.02 -8.98
N TYR A 167 4.43 -11.27 -8.56
CA TYR A 167 5.29 -11.63 -7.44
C TYR A 167 6.71 -12.00 -7.88
N CYS A 168 6.90 -12.31 -9.16
CA CYS A 168 8.18 -12.78 -9.71
C CYS A 168 9.31 -11.74 -9.62
N ASN A 169 8.99 -10.49 -9.27
CA ASN A 169 9.97 -9.41 -9.12
C ASN A 169 10.37 -9.12 -7.67
N ILE A 170 9.84 -9.82 -6.66
CA ILE A 170 10.37 -9.76 -5.29
C ILE A 170 11.61 -10.66 -5.22
N GLY A 171 12.71 -10.20 -5.81
CA GLY A 171 14.00 -10.83 -5.62
C GLY A 171 14.37 -10.92 -4.13
N PRO A 172 15.34 -11.77 -3.76
CA PRO A 172 15.98 -11.63 -2.45
C PRO A 172 16.43 -10.17 -2.27
N ALA A 173 16.48 -9.70 -1.02
CA ALA A 173 16.63 -8.30 -0.61
C ALA A 173 17.84 -7.52 -1.18
N GLU A 174 18.59 -8.05 -2.15
CA GLU A 174 19.64 -7.36 -2.91
C GLU A 174 19.15 -6.09 -3.62
N GLN A 175 17.86 -5.97 -3.95
CA GLN A 175 17.33 -4.72 -4.52
C GLN A 175 17.09 -3.61 -3.49
N ALA A 176 17.05 -3.92 -2.19
CA ALA A 176 16.92 -2.89 -1.14
C ALA A 176 18.17 -1.99 -1.07
N GLN A 177 19.34 -2.47 -1.52
CA GLN A 177 20.57 -1.68 -1.55
C GLN A 177 20.57 -0.54 -2.59
N GLN A 178 19.70 -0.58 -3.60
CA GLN A 178 19.57 0.52 -4.57
C GLN A 178 18.66 1.65 -4.06
N VAL A 179 17.75 1.37 -3.12
CA VAL A 179 16.83 2.37 -2.56
C VAL A 179 17.53 3.26 -1.53
N ASP A 180 18.50 2.71 -0.78
CA ASP A 180 19.34 3.50 0.15
C ASP A 180 20.25 4.50 -0.57
N GLN A 181 20.65 4.25 -1.82
CA GLN A 181 21.42 5.23 -2.60
C GLN A 181 20.57 6.42 -3.05
N ALA A 182 19.25 6.24 -3.28
CA ALA A 182 18.36 7.33 -3.63
C ALA A 182 18.05 8.24 -2.42
N TYR A 183 17.92 7.66 -1.22
CA TYR A 183 17.68 8.44 0.00
C TYR A 183 18.92 9.18 0.54
N GLN A 184 20.13 8.76 0.17
CA GLN A 184 21.34 9.54 0.51
C GLN A 184 21.52 10.79 -0.36
N VAL A 185 20.92 10.88 -1.54
CA VAL A 185 21.05 12.07 -2.41
C VAL A 185 20.30 13.28 -1.82
N ASP A 186 19.19 13.06 -1.11
CA ASP A 186 18.42 14.16 -0.50
C ASP A 186 19.02 14.68 0.82
N GLN A 187 19.91 13.92 1.48
CA GLN A 187 20.64 14.42 2.66
C GLN A 187 21.90 15.22 2.32
N VAL A 188 22.44 15.10 1.10
CA VAL A 188 23.61 15.87 0.67
C VAL A 188 23.26 17.31 0.26
N CYS A 189 21.97 17.60 0.01
CA CYS A 189 21.52 18.95 -0.38
C CYS A 189 21.15 19.89 0.78
N GLN A 190 21.36 19.51 2.06
CA GLN A 190 21.04 20.36 3.21
C GLN A 190 22.24 20.82 4.05
N VAL A 191 23.47 20.60 3.59
CA VAL A 191 24.68 21.03 4.32
C VAL A 191 25.41 22.15 3.57
N ASP A 192 24.71 23.26 3.26
CA ASP A 192 25.38 24.45 2.69
C ASP A 192 24.73 25.80 3.09
N GLN A 193 24.04 25.85 4.24
CA GLN A 193 23.60 27.13 4.83
C GLN A 193 23.87 27.20 6.33
N ALA A 194 25.14 27.20 6.72
CA ALA A 194 25.51 27.61 8.06
C ALA A 194 26.96 28.12 8.13
N ASP A 195 27.30 29.16 7.36
CA ASP A 195 28.47 29.96 7.73
C ASP A 195 28.36 31.41 7.26
N LYS A 196 27.98 32.29 8.20
CA LYS A 196 28.37 33.71 8.30
C LYS A 196 27.64 34.34 9.49
N GLY A 197 28.31 34.38 10.64
CA GLY A 197 27.71 35.03 11.81
C GLY A 197 28.55 35.11 13.07
N LYS A 198 29.87 35.35 12.97
CA LYS A 198 30.68 35.80 14.12
C LYS A 198 30.08 37.07 14.72
N LYS A 199 29.68 37.04 15.99
CA LYS A 199 30.03 38.11 16.94
C LYS A 199 29.97 37.65 18.40
N SER A 200 31.01 38.05 19.10
CA SER A 200 31.39 37.79 20.48
C SER A 200 30.51 38.48 21.52
N SER A 201 30.28 37.82 22.65
CA SER A 201 30.42 38.41 24.01
C SER A 201 30.37 37.25 25.02
N ARG A 202 31.49 36.89 25.66
CA ARG A 202 32.00 37.40 26.95
C ARG A 202 30.99 37.33 28.10
N GLY A 203 31.29 36.44 29.05
CA GLY A 203 31.08 36.66 30.48
C GLY A 203 29.94 35.88 31.12
N GLY A 204 30.25 35.17 32.21
CA GLY A 204 29.22 34.67 33.14
C GLY A 204 29.51 33.33 33.79
N ARG A 205 30.63 33.23 34.51
CA ARG A 205 30.87 32.17 35.50
C ARG A 205 30.04 32.50 36.75
N GLU A 206 29.09 31.66 37.13
CA GLU A 206 28.62 31.64 38.53
C GLU A 206 28.15 30.24 38.96
N GLU A 207 28.82 29.74 39.99
CA GLU A 207 28.40 28.59 40.80
C GLU A 207 27.03 28.86 41.42
N ARG A 208 26.24 27.80 41.70
CA ARG A 208 25.76 27.52 43.07
C ARG A 208 24.87 26.27 43.18
N LYS A 209 25.35 25.39 44.07
CA LYS A 209 24.64 24.75 45.20
C LYS A 209 23.49 23.77 44.92
N LYS A 210 23.83 22.50 45.18
CA LYS A 210 23.12 21.55 46.07
C LYS A 210 21.82 22.07 46.71
N LYS A 211 20.72 21.34 46.48
CA LYS A 211 19.68 21.13 47.51
C LYS A 211 19.03 19.75 47.41
N LYS A 212 19.34 18.92 48.41
CA LYS A 212 18.55 17.76 48.86
C LYS A 212 17.17 18.22 49.36
N LYS A 213 16.12 17.45 49.04
CA LYS A 213 14.87 17.18 49.80
C LYS A 213 14.26 15.95 49.10
N LYS A 214 14.13 14.74 49.66
CA LYS A 214 13.48 14.25 50.91
C LYS A 214 12.05 14.76 51.10
N LYS A 215 11.06 13.90 50.79
CA LYS A 215 9.86 13.57 51.61
C LYS A 215 8.96 12.60 50.82
N SER A 216 8.75 11.38 51.35
CA SER A 216 7.54 10.90 52.06
C SER A 216 6.33 10.87 51.11
N GLY A 217 5.83 9.72 50.68
CA GLY A 217 5.13 8.77 51.54
C GLY A 217 3.63 9.07 51.44
N CYS A 218 2.87 8.19 50.79
CA CYS A 218 1.41 8.14 50.95
C CYS A 218 0.99 6.68 50.84
N GLU A 219 0.51 6.19 51.97
CA GLU A 219 -0.09 4.89 52.22
C GLU A 219 -1.58 5.18 52.48
N ILE A 220 -2.45 4.20 52.21
CA ILE A 220 -3.85 4.05 52.67
C ILE A 220 -4.91 4.86 51.90
N MET A 221 -5.69 4.20 51.04
CA MET A 221 -6.91 3.44 51.40
C MET A 221 -7.10 2.26 50.45
#